data_AF-A0A355DDD9-F1
#
_entry.id   AF-A0A355DDD9-F1
#
_cell.length_a   1.000
_cell.length_b   1.000
_cell.length_c   1.000
_cell.angle_alpha   90.00
_cell.angle_beta   90.00
_cell.angle_gamma   90.00
#
_symmetry.space_group_name_H-M   'P 1'
#
loop_
_entity.id
_entity.type
_entity.pdbx_description
1 polymer ?
#
loop_
_entity_poly.entity_id
_entity_poly.type
_entity_poly.pdbx_seq_one_letter_code
_entity_poly.pdbx_strand_id
1 'polypeptide(L)'
;MGDDKDDTVTLHLPPDAQFAELPRVALASLLRIHRIDPGDIGDLSTSVQHTATEMTATGNSVDIHLRVTDTQVCVDLDSAGRTVRLSAPRS
;
A
#
# COMPACT_ATOMS: atom_id res chain seq x y z
N MET A 1 13.17 22.59 -3.37
CA MET A 1 11.99 21.91 -3.95
C MET A 1 12.45 20.50 -4.25
N GLY A 2 12.57 19.67 -3.21
CA GLY A 2 13.11 18.32 -3.36
C GLY A 2 12.03 17.42 -3.92
N ASP A 3 12.40 16.61 -4.90
CA ASP A 3 11.51 15.70 -5.62
C ASP A 3 10.77 14.76 -4.66
N ASP A 4 9.45 14.94 -4.54
CA ASP A 4 8.48 14.07 -3.85
C ASP A 4 8.39 12.65 -4.48
N LYS A 5 9.34 12.28 -5.34
CA LYS A 5 9.40 11.00 -6.07
C LYS A 5 10.24 9.93 -5.37
N ASP A 6 11.14 10.30 -4.47
CA ASP A 6 12.13 9.36 -3.93
C ASP A 6 11.66 8.52 -2.73
N ASP A 7 10.52 8.85 -2.11
CA ASP A 7 9.99 8.13 -0.92
C ASP A 7 8.86 7.13 -1.26
N THR A 8 8.85 6.57 -2.47
CA THR A 8 7.86 5.55 -2.87
C THR A 8 8.46 4.15 -2.80
N VAL A 9 7.91 3.28 -1.96
CA VAL A 9 8.24 1.86 -1.93
C VAL A 9 7.30 1.11 -2.87
N THR A 10 7.87 0.37 -3.83
CA THR A 10 7.10 -0.44 -4.77
C THR A 10 7.21 -1.92 -4.42
N LEU A 11 6.06 -2.60 -4.32
CA LEU A 11 5.96 -4.05 -4.27
C LEU A 11 5.32 -4.55 -5.56
N HIS A 12 6.00 -5.48 -6.23
CA HIS A 12 5.42 -6.21 -7.35
C HIS A 12 4.99 -7.59 -6.86
N LEU A 13 3.68 -7.82 -6.80
CA LEU A 13 3.12 -9.09 -6.39
C LEU A 13 2.81 -9.97 -7.59
N PRO A 14 3.22 -11.25 -7.58
CA PRO A 14 2.76 -12.21 -8.56
C PRO A 14 1.25 -12.48 -8.37
N PRO A 15 0.56 -13.04 -9.39
CA PRO A 15 -0.86 -13.38 -9.35
C PRO A 15 -1.16 -14.60 -8.46
N ASP A 16 -0.80 -14.52 -7.19
CA ASP A 16 -0.94 -15.60 -6.23
C ASP A 16 -1.34 -15.02 -4.86
N ALA A 17 -2.48 -15.50 -4.36
CA ALA A 17 -3.10 -15.04 -3.12
C ALA A 17 -2.20 -15.28 -1.88
N GLN A 18 -1.22 -16.18 -1.93
CA GLN A 18 -0.28 -16.38 -0.83
C GLN A 18 0.52 -15.12 -0.49
N PHE A 19 0.66 -14.19 -1.44
CA PHE A 19 1.40 -12.94 -1.27
C PHE A 19 0.52 -11.74 -0.93
N ALA A 20 -0.81 -11.91 -0.81
CA ALA A 20 -1.74 -10.83 -0.53
C ALA A 20 -1.56 -10.20 0.87
N GLU A 21 -0.84 -10.88 1.78
CA GLU A 21 -0.44 -10.32 3.09
C GLU A 21 0.77 -9.38 3.02
N LEU A 22 1.65 -9.54 2.02
CA LEU A 22 2.89 -8.76 1.92
C LEU A 22 2.67 -7.24 1.92
N PRO A 23 1.64 -6.68 1.25
CA PRO A 23 1.36 -5.24 1.28
C PRO A 23 1.10 -4.73 2.69
N ARG A 24 0.38 -5.51 3.50
CA ARG A 24 0.09 -5.15 4.90
C ARG A 24 1.36 -5.16 5.75
N VAL A 25 2.23 -6.15 5.56
CA VAL A 25 3.52 -6.24 6.26
C VAL A 25 4.47 -5.11 5.85
N ALA A 26 4.52 -4.79 4.55
CA ALA A 26 5.30 -3.68 4.02
C ALA A 26 4.79 -2.33 4.55
N LEU A 27 3.47 -2.13 4.56
CA LEU A 27 2.84 -0.95 5.15
C LEU A 27 3.20 -0.82 6.64
N ALA A 28 3.02 -1.87 7.43
CA ALA A 28 3.38 -1.85 8.86
C ALA A 28 4.86 -1.50 9.09
N SER A 29 5.76 -1.98 8.22
CA SER A 29 7.19 -1.67 8.28
C SER A 29 7.44 -0.19 7.97
N LEU A 30 6.76 0.37 6.96
CA LEU A 30 6.82 1.80 6.63
C LEU A 30 6.33 2.68 7.76
N LEU A 31 5.16 2.36 8.35
CA LEU A 31 4.63 3.10 9.49
C LEU A 31 5.64 3.16 10.64
N ARG A 32 6.32 2.03 10.92
CA ARG A 32 7.35 1.96 11.94
C ARG A 32 8.57 2.82 11.63
N ILE A 33 9.03 2.85 10.36
CA ILE A 33 10.13 3.72 9.92
C ILE A 33 9.78 5.20 10.13
N HIS A 34 8.55 5.59 9.80
CA HIS A 34 8.05 6.95 9.93
C HIS A 34 7.49 7.27 11.34
N ARG A 35 7.60 6.34 12.30
CA ARG A 35 7.10 6.46 13.68
C ARG A 35 5.62 6.84 13.78
N ILE A 36 4.79 6.30 12.90
CA ILE A 36 3.34 6.52 12.91
C ILE A 36 2.67 5.36 13.68
N ASP A 37 1.73 5.66 14.56
CA ASP A 37 0.97 4.62 15.27
C ASP A 37 0.05 3.90 14.26
N PRO A 38 0.03 2.56 14.22
CA PRO A 38 -0.93 1.82 13.39
C PRO A 38 -2.39 2.20 13.66
N GLY A 39 -2.74 2.65 14.87
CA GLY A 39 -4.06 3.15 15.22
C GLY A 39 -4.42 4.48 14.52
N ASP A 40 -3.43 5.29 14.15
CA ASP A 40 -3.63 6.59 13.47
C ASP A 40 -4.10 6.41 12.02
N ILE A 41 -3.70 5.31 11.38
CA ILE A 41 -4.01 5.02 9.97
C ILE A 41 -5.37 4.30 9.80
N GLY A 42 -6.08 4.07 10.90
CA GLY A 42 -7.38 3.40 10.92
C GLY A 42 -7.38 2.05 10.20
N ASP A 43 -8.41 1.82 9.37
CA ASP A 43 -8.62 0.56 8.65
C ASP A 43 -7.78 0.44 7.36
N LEU A 44 -6.84 1.36 7.08
CA LEU A 44 -6.07 1.38 5.83
C LEU A 44 -5.39 0.04 5.54
N SER A 45 -4.77 -0.56 6.56
CA SER A 45 -4.09 -1.87 6.44
C SER A 45 -5.05 -2.98 5.99
N THR A 46 -6.27 -2.98 6.53
CA THR A 46 -7.32 -3.95 6.19
C THR A 46 -7.81 -3.71 4.77
N SER A 47 -8.04 -2.45 4.38
CA SER A 47 -8.44 -2.11 3.01
C SER A 47 -7.39 -2.51 1.98
N VAL A 48 -6.10 -2.23 2.23
CA VAL A 48 -4.99 -2.59 1.34
C VAL A 48 -4.91 -4.09 1.15
N GLN A 49 -4.96 -4.87 2.23
CA GLN A 49 -4.97 -6.33 2.18
C GLN A 49 -6.17 -6.87 1.39
N HIS A 50 -7.36 -6.34 1.65
CA HIS A 50 -8.58 -6.76 0.97
C HIS A 50 -8.51 -6.48 -0.53
N THR A 51 -8.12 -5.26 -0.92
CA THR A 51 -7.98 -4.87 -2.33
C THR A 51 -6.89 -5.68 -3.05
N ALA A 52 -5.74 -5.90 -2.42
CA ALA A 52 -4.68 -6.74 -3.00
C ALA A 52 -5.15 -8.19 -3.20
N THR A 53 -5.92 -8.74 -2.26
CA THR A 53 -6.52 -10.08 -2.37
C THR A 53 -7.51 -10.14 -3.54
N GLU A 54 -8.40 -9.16 -3.67
CA GLU A 54 -9.35 -9.09 -4.79
C GLU A 54 -8.63 -8.99 -6.14
N MET A 55 -7.57 -8.18 -6.24
CA MET A 55 -6.83 -7.97 -7.49
C MET A 55 -6.00 -9.20 -7.86
N THR A 56 -5.29 -9.83 -6.92
CA THR A 56 -4.52 -11.07 -7.17
C THR A 56 -5.43 -12.25 -7.54
N ALA A 57 -6.65 -12.32 -6.98
CA ALA A 57 -7.65 -13.34 -7.34
C ALA A 57 -8.10 -13.30 -8.81
N THR A 58 -7.88 -12.17 -9.50
CA THR A 58 -8.14 -12.07 -10.95
C THR A 58 -7.07 -12.76 -11.82
N GLY A 59 -6.01 -13.29 -11.20
CA GLY A 59 -4.90 -13.94 -11.92
C GLY A 59 -3.92 -12.96 -12.55
N ASN A 60 -4.00 -11.68 -12.20
CA ASN A 60 -3.10 -10.62 -12.67
C ASN A 60 -2.07 -10.25 -11.59
N SER A 61 -0.87 -9.87 -12.01
CA SER A 61 0.11 -9.25 -11.10
C SER A 61 -0.44 -7.93 -10.56
N VAL A 62 -0.01 -7.57 -9.36
CA VAL A 62 -0.42 -6.33 -8.71
C VAL A 62 0.83 -5.54 -8.36
N ASP A 63 0.94 -4.35 -8.94
CA ASP A 63 1.93 -3.36 -8.56
C ASP A 63 1.35 -2.50 -7.43
N ILE A 64 2.12 -2.32 -6.36
CA ILE A 64 1.67 -1.57 -5.19
C ILE A 64 2.70 -0.52 -4.87
N HIS A 65 2.27 0.73 -4.85
CA HIS A 65 3.08 1.89 -4.56
C HIS A 65 2.68 2.47 -3.21
N LEU A 66 3.56 2.35 -2.22
CA LEU A 66 3.37 2.89 -0.88
C LEU A 66 4.16 4.17 -0.73
N ARG A 67 3.51 5.22 -0.23
CA ARG A 67 4.14 6.51 0.04
C ARG A 67 3.66 7.04 1.38
N VAL A 68 4.59 7.57 2.17
CA VAL A 68 4.29 8.34 3.36
C VAL A 68 4.67 9.79 3.09
N THR A 69 3.70 10.69 3.18
CA THR A 69 3.90 12.14 3.07
C THR A 69 3.77 12.78 4.46
N ASP A 70 4.03 14.08 4.59
CA ASP A 70 3.86 14.80 5.85
C ASP A 70 2.43 14.72 6.41
N THR A 71 1.41 14.60 5.56
CA THR A 71 0.00 14.70 5.95
C THR A 71 -0.80 13.42 5.80
N GLN A 72 -0.32 12.45 5.01
CA GLN A 72 -1.06 11.24 4.69
C GLN A 72 -0.15 10.06 4.35
N VAL A 73 -0.68 8.85 4.55
CA VAL A 73 -0.14 7.60 4.02
C VAL A 73 -0.99 7.22 2.81
N CYS A 74 -0.34 6.99 1.67
CA CYS A 74 -0.96 6.67 0.39
C CYS A 74 -0.52 5.27 -0.08
N VAL A 75 -1.46 4.50 -0.61
CA VAL A 75 -1.22 3.22 -1.25
C VAL A 75 -1.99 3.18 -2.57
N ASP A 76 -1.25 3.14 -3.67
CA ASP A 76 -1.82 2.89 -5.00
C ASP A 76 -1.62 1.41 -5.35
N LEU A 77 -2.70 0.74 -5.78
CA LEU A 77 -2.68 -0.65 -6.25
C LEU A 77 -3.08 -0.66 -7.72
N ASP A 78 -2.22 -1.22 -8.56
CA ASP A 78 -2.35 -1.27 -10.00
C ASP A 78 -2.38 -2.73 -10.48
N SER A 79 -3.41 -3.10 -11.23
CA SER A 79 -3.49 -4.42 -11.85
C SER A 79 -4.32 -4.36 -13.12
N ALA A 80 -3.78 -4.91 -14.21
CA ALA A 80 -4.46 -4.99 -15.51
C ALA A 80 -5.11 -3.67 -15.98
N GLY A 81 -4.47 -2.53 -15.72
CA GLY A 81 -4.98 -1.20 -16.10
C GLY A 81 -6.06 -0.63 -15.18
N ARG A 82 -6.40 -1.30 -14.08
CA ARG A 82 -7.21 -0.77 -12.99
C ARG A 82 -6.30 -0.29 -11.87
N THR A 83 -6.46 0.98 -11.50
CA THR A 83 -5.81 1.58 -10.33
C THR A 83 -6.82 1.77 -9.22
N VAL A 84 -6.47 1.39 -7.99
CA VAL A 84 -7.20 1.70 -6.76
C VAL A 84 -6.27 2.50 -5.85
N ARG A 85 -6.71 3.70 -5.47
CA ARG A 85 -5.97 4.57 -4.54
C ARG A 85 -6.63 4.51 -3.17
N LEU A 86 -5.85 4.16 -2.17
CA LEU A 86 -6.23 4.16 -0.75
C LEU A 86 -5.34 5.15 -0.01
N SER A 87 -5.91 5.92 0.90
CA SER A 87 -5.14 6.88 1.70
C SER A 87 -5.76 7.08 3.06
N ALA A 88 -4.94 7.38 4.05
CA ALA A 88 -5.38 7.80 5.38
C ALA A 88 -4.58 9.01 5.84
N PRO A 89 -5.21 9.96 6.56
CA PRO A 89 -4.52 11.09 7.15
C PRO A 89 -3.57 10.63 8.27
N ARG A 90 -2.49 11.38 8.49
CA ARG A 90 -1.65 11.25 9.68
C ARG A 90 -2.23 12.17 10.77
N SER A 91 -2.56 11.61 11.94
CA SER A 91 -2.96 12.38 13.13
C SER A 91 -1.76 12.97 13.88
#